data_AF-A0A4S4FJP2-F1
#
_entry.id   AF-A0A4S4FJP2-F1
#
_cell.length_a   1.000
_cell.length_b   1.000
_cell.length_c   1.000
_cell.angle_alpha   90.00
_cell.angle_beta   90.00
_cell.angle_gamma   90.00
#
_symmetry.space_group_name_H-M   'P 1'
#
loop_
_entity.id
_entity.type
_entity.pdbx_description
1 polymer ?
#
loop_
_entity_poly.entity_id
_entity_poly.type
_entity_poly.pdbx_seq_one_letter_code
_entity_poly.pdbx_strand_id
1 'polypeptide(L)'
;MTAELTVDGTASTTPSRSEGSTESGRLARRQVDPNSEREGRTGPRWLAHVVAALILAAFVITAIVGIRAAGFGIDGIPFIVMLGILIAVGWLLAWKRPSNPLGWLLLAVPGIFCSGAPIDLLGQSIQTSAPRVATWLFWYGHDREDTWTWIPPVGLLLTQIPLRFPDGHLPSPRWRWFSWFTVFALVLSSSVFATISDEVSPGFPNPTRVEGSELVEALIGGGFVTLFISLVGSLVSLFVRYRRADAVRSAQLRWVFWAVALAITVLLLSWLPGFEALQTWILLGYALIPVAVAIAVLRYHLYDIDRIISRTASYAIVTLVVIGTYALVVVGITAVLPDLPSVSVALATLAAAALFLPVLRLVQRIVDRRFDRARYDAQKVVHAFGERLRNGADPHTAAADLGVAVERSLQPSSMGLWVADHSSPPRSVNAS
;
A
#
# COMPACT_ATOMS: atom_id res chain seq x y z
N MET A 1 10.58 -30.97 -66.36
CA MET A 1 11.27 -31.13 -67.66
C MET A 1 10.22 -30.88 -68.73
N THR A 2 10.35 -29.75 -69.44
CA THR A 2 9.82 -29.39 -70.80
C THR A 2 8.33 -29.58 -71.12
N ALA A 3 7.61 -28.72 -71.83
CA ALA A 3 7.84 -27.43 -72.50
C ALA A 3 6.50 -27.00 -73.15
N GLU A 4 6.30 -25.70 -73.43
CA GLU A 4 5.59 -25.08 -74.58
C GLU A 4 5.48 -23.56 -74.30
N LEU A 5 6.13 -22.62 -75.02
CA LEU A 5 5.95 -22.14 -76.41
C LEU A 5 4.49 -21.64 -76.62
N THR A 6 4.15 -20.44 -77.13
CA THR A 6 4.81 -19.50 -78.05
C THR A 6 3.91 -18.25 -78.26
N VAL A 7 4.51 -17.12 -78.66
CA VAL A 7 4.07 -16.14 -79.73
C VAL A 7 2.89 -15.19 -79.43
N ASP A 8 2.79 -13.95 -79.90
CA ASP A 8 3.64 -12.87 -80.47
C ASP A 8 2.64 -11.74 -80.86
N GLY A 9 3.09 -10.51 -81.16
CA GLY A 9 2.35 -9.62 -82.07
C GLY A 9 1.68 -8.36 -81.52
N THR A 10 2.47 -7.28 -81.43
CA THR A 10 2.27 -5.93 -82.02
C THR A 10 0.85 -5.36 -82.21
N ALA A 11 0.59 -4.15 -81.68
CA ALA A 11 0.50 -2.91 -82.48
C ALA A 11 -0.01 -1.70 -81.67
N SER A 12 0.51 -0.54 -82.06
CA SER A 12 0.30 0.83 -81.61
C SER A 12 -1.15 1.32 -81.47
N THR A 13 -1.39 2.22 -80.50
CA THR A 13 -1.93 3.59 -80.74
C THR A 13 -2.02 4.38 -79.42
N THR A 14 -1.49 5.59 -79.43
CA THR A 14 -1.84 6.72 -78.53
C THR A 14 -2.44 7.82 -79.41
N PRO A 15 -3.06 8.90 -78.89
CA PRO A 15 -3.58 9.16 -77.54
C PRO A 15 -5.00 9.80 -77.55
N SER A 16 -5.76 9.73 -76.44
CA SER A 16 -6.71 10.81 -76.11
C SER A 16 -7.02 10.93 -74.62
N ARG A 17 -6.77 12.14 -74.12
CA ARG A 17 -7.30 12.83 -72.94
C ARG A 17 -8.49 12.19 -72.18
N SER A 18 -8.28 11.95 -70.90
CA SER A 18 -9.20 12.34 -69.80
C SER A 18 -8.38 12.40 -68.49
N GLU A 19 -8.23 13.60 -67.92
CA GLU A 19 -8.88 13.97 -66.65
C GLU A 19 -8.56 13.02 -65.49
N GLY A 20 -7.61 13.44 -64.64
CA GLY A 20 -7.29 12.73 -63.41
C GLY A 20 -6.07 13.29 -62.70
N SER A 21 -6.12 14.55 -62.24
CA SER A 21 -5.02 15.10 -61.43
C SER A 21 -5.49 16.12 -60.38
N THR A 22 -6.34 15.71 -59.44
CA THR A 22 -6.54 16.49 -58.18
C THR A 22 -6.81 15.62 -56.94
N GLU A 23 -6.34 14.38 -56.86
CA GLU A 23 -6.49 13.58 -55.61
C GLU A 23 -5.24 12.90 -55.05
N SER A 24 -4.07 12.98 -55.70
CA SER A 24 -2.83 12.38 -55.16
C SER A 24 -1.98 13.32 -54.30
N GLY A 25 -2.46 14.52 -53.96
CA GLY A 25 -1.75 15.49 -53.12
C GLY A 25 -2.08 15.47 -51.62
N ARG A 26 -3.01 14.61 -51.17
CA ARG A 26 -3.54 14.65 -49.79
C ARG A 26 -3.14 13.51 -48.85
N LEU A 27 -2.34 12.54 -49.32
CA LEU A 27 -1.97 11.37 -48.52
C LEU A 27 -0.48 11.29 -48.12
N ALA A 28 0.31 12.33 -48.37
CA ALA A 28 1.70 12.40 -47.94
C ALA A 28 1.88 13.53 -46.92
N ARG A 29 2.33 13.16 -45.70
CA ARG A 29 2.63 13.99 -44.51
C ARG A 29 1.45 14.37 -43.60
N ARG A 30 0.97 13.37 -42.87
CA ARG A 30 0.85 13.51 -41.41
C ARG A 30 1.38 12.23 -40.75
N GLN A 31 2.71 12.08 -40.79
CA GLN A 31 3.39 11.26 -39.78
C GLN A 31 3.18 12.00 -38.46
N VAL A 32 2.07 11.69 -37.78
CA VAL A 32 1.89 12.07 -36.38
C VAL A 32 2.93 11.26 -35.64
N ASP A 33 3.95 11.95 -35.16
CA ASP A 33 4.96 11.37 -34.28
C ASP A 33 4.21 10.77 -33.07
N PRO A 34 4.24 9.44 -32.84
CA PRO A 34 3.53 8.83 -31.73
C PRO A 34 4.08 9.30 -30.36
N ASN A 35 5.20 10.05 -30.34
CA ASN A 35 5.70 10.73 -29.16
C ASN A 35 5.10 12.13 -28.93
N SER A 36 4.55 12.82 -29.94
CA SER A 36 4.02 14.19 -29.74
C SER A 36 2.69 14.24 -28.99
N GLU A 37 1.94 13.13 -28.94
CA GLU A 37 0.71 13.02 -28.13
C GLU A 37 0.97 12.57 -26.68
N ARG A 38 2.19 12.16 -26.35
CA ARG A 38 2.59 11.80 -24.97
C ARG A 38 3.03 12.99 -24.11
N GLU A 39 3.05 14.20 -24.68
CA GLU A 39 3.19 15.46 -23.94
C GLU A 39 1.83 15.98 -23.41
N GLY A 40 0.89 15.08 -23.14
CA GLY A 40 -0.34 15.39 -22.40
C GLY A 40 -0.02 15.84 -20.98
N ARG A 41 0.09 17.16 -20.76
CA ARG A 41 0.07 17.89 -19.48
C ARG A 41 0.66 17.09 -18.31
N THR A 42 1.93 16.68 -18.41
CA THR A 42 2.64 16.24 -17.21
C THR A 42 2.84 17.48 -16.35
N GLY A 43 2.11 17.55 -15.23
CA GLY A 43 2.35 18.61 -14.24
C GLY A 43 3.85 18.67 -13.92
N PRO A 44 4.41 19.87 -13.72
CA PRO A 44 5.85 20.02 -13.63
C PRO A 44 6.42 19.11 -12.53
N ARG A 45 7.28 18.16 -12.91
CA ARG A 45 7.93 17.22 -11.98
C ARG A 45 8.67 17.94 -10.83
N TRP A 46 9.13 19.17 -11.08
CA TRP A 46 9.77 20.02 -10.06
C TRP A 46 8.83 20.34 -8.88
N LEU A 47 7.51 20.40 -9.11
CA LEU A 47 6.52 20.68 -8.07
C LEU A 47 6.52 19.60 -6.99
N ALA A 48 6.72 18.34 -7.36
CA ALA A 48 6.79 17.24 -6.39
C ALA A 48 7.97 17.39 -5.44
N HIS A 49 9.12 17.88 -5.93
CA HIS A 49 10.29 18.15 -5.11
C HIS A 49 10.07 19.33 -4.17
N VAL A 50 9.48 20.43 -4.66
CA VAL A 50 9.21 21.61 -3.85
C VAL A 50 8.21 21.30 -2.74
N VAL A 51 7.09 20.65 -3.06
CA VAL A 51 6.08 20.26 -2.07
C VAL A 51 6.67 19.30 -1.03
N ALA A 52 7.40 18.27 -1.47
CA ALA A 52 8.04 17.34 -0.54
C ALA A 52 9.10 18.03 0.34
N ALA A 53 9.88 18.98 -0.19
CA ALA A 53 10.87 19.72 0.58
C ALA A 53 10.23 20.63 1.64
N LEU A 54 9.12 21.30 1.31
CA LEU A 54 8.36 22.10 2.27
C LEU A 54 7.76 21.23 3.38
N ILE A 55 7.18 20.09 3.03
CA ILE A 55 6.64 19.14 4.02
C ILE A 55 7.77 18.56 4.87
N LEU A 56 8.92 18.24 4.28
CA LEU A 56 10.09 17.75 5.02
C LEU A 56 10.63 18.81 5.99
N ALA A 57 10.67 20.08 5.59
CA ALA A 57 11.07 21.17 6.47
C ALA A 57 10.08 21.32 7.64
N ALA A 58 8.78 21.28 7.37
CA ALA A 58 7.74 21.29 8.40
C ALA A 58 7.87 20.07 9.34
N PHE A 59 8.11 18.87 8.80
CA PHE A 59 8.34 17.65 9.57
C PHE A 59 9.56 17.76 10.49
N VAL A 60 10.67 18.34 10.00
CA VAL A 60 11.86 18.57 10.82
C VAL A 60 11.55 19.53 11.97
N ILE A 61 10.79 20.60 11.71
CA ILE A 61 10.34 21.52 12.77
C ILE A 61 9.47 20.77 13.79
N THR A 62 8.48 20.01 13.34
CA THR A 62 7.61 19.19 14.21
C THR A 62 8.43 18.22 15.07
N ALA A 63 9.38 17.51 14.48
CA ALA A 63 10.25 16.58 15.20
C ALA A 63 11.11 17.30 16.25
N ILE A 64 11.71 18.45 15.90
CA ILE A 64 12.55 19.23 16.83
C ILE A 64 11.72 19.78 17.99
N VAL A 65 10.55 20.35 17.72
CA VAL A 65 9.63 20.87 18.75
C VAL A 65 9.21 19.74 19.68
N GLY A 66 8.78 18.61 19.10
CA GLY A 66 8.37 17.43 19.84
C GLY A 66 9.46 16.88 20.77
N ILE A 67 10.69 16.75 20.26
CA ILE A 67 11.86 16.29 21.05
C ILE A 67 12.17 17.27 22.19
N ARG A 68 12.10 18.59 21.93
CA ARG A 68 12.43 19.62 22.93
C ARG A 68 11.37 19.79 24.01
N ALA A 69 10.10 19.55 23.72
CA ALA A 69 9.00 19.72 24.66
C ALA A 69 8.94 18.64 25.75
N ALA A 70 9.92 17.73 25.85
CA ALA A 70 9.93 16.55 26.73
C ALA A 70 8.76 15.56 26.51
N GLY A 71 7.92 15.78 25.48
CA GLY A 71 6.75 14.95 25.14
C GLY A 71 7.03 13.82 24.13
N PHE A 72 8.04 13.93 23.27
CA PHE A 72 8.47 12.82 22.40
C PHE A 72 9.43 11.89 23.15
N GLY A 73 8.87 11.09 24.06
CA GLY A 73 9.51 9.87 24.53
C GLY A 73 9.58 8.81 23.42
N ILE A 74 9.85 7.55 23.79
CA ILE A 74 9.82 6.40 22.88
C ILE A 74 8.47 6.30 22.15
N ASP A 75 7.39 6.78 22.77
CA ASP A 75 6.03 6.73 22.26
C ASP A 75 5.77 7.60 21.01
N GLY A 76 6.59 8.64 20.79
CA GLY A 76 6.48 9.50 19.60
C GLY A 76 7.20 8.96 18.36
N ILE A 77 8.09 7.96 18.53
CA ILE A 77 8.88 7.40 17.43
C ILE A 77 7.99 6.81 16.32
N PRO A 78 6.94 6.02 16.60
CA PRO A 78 6.05 5.49 15.57
C PRO A 78 5.43 6.57 14.67
N PHE A 79 5.06 7.72 15.24
CA PHE A 79 4.48 8.83 14.50
C PHE A 79 5.49 9.45 13.52
N ILE A 80 6.72 9.72 13.98
CA ILE A 80 7.81 10.25 13.15
C ILE A 80 8.14 9.30 12.01
N VAL A 81 8.24 7.99 12.31
CA VAL A 81 8.50 6.95 11.31
C VAL A 81 7.37 6.90 10.28
N MET A 82 6.12 6.91 10.70
CA MET A 82 4.96 6.93 9.81
C MET A 82 4.99 8.13 8.85
N LEU A 83 5.19 9.34 9.39
CA LEU A 83 5.27 10.57 8.60
C LEU A 83 6.45 10.55 7.62
N GLY A 84 7.62 10.10 8.05
CA GLY A 84 8.79 9.97 7.18
C GLY A 84 8.55 9.01 6.01
N ILE A 85 7.89 7.87 6.26
CA ILE A 85 7.49 6.91 5.22
C ILE A 85 6.48 7.55 4.26
N LEU A 86 5.48 8.27 4.77
CA LEU A 86 4.48 8.96 3.94
C LEU A 86 5.13 10.01 3.02
N ILE A 87 6.04 10.82 3.56
CA ILE A 87 6.78 11.84 2.79
C ILE A 87 7.62 11.16 1.71
N ALA A 88 8.41 10.14 2.06
CA ALA A 88 9.29 9.45 1.12
C ALA A 88 8.52 8.76 -0.01
N VAL A 89 7.46 8.02 0.33
CA VAL A 89 6.63 7.33 -0.66
C VAL A 89 5.83 8.31 -1.50
N GLY A 90 5.19 9.30 -0.86
CA GLY A 90 4.39 10.31 -1.55
C GLY A 90 5.23 11.11 -2.54
N TRP A 91 6.43 11.53 -2.12
CA TRP A 91 7.41 12.18 -2.98
C TRP A 91 7.82 11.30 -4.16
N LEU A 92 8.23 10.06 -3.89
CA LEU A 92 8.67 9.12 -4.93
C LEU A 92 7.56 8.90 -5.97
N LEU A 93 6.31 8.75 -5.53
CA LEU A 93 5.19 8.51 -6.41
C LEU A 93 4.78 9.77 -7.20
N ALA A 94 4.76 10.95 -6.57
CA ALA A 94 4.50 12.22 -7.23
C ALA A 94 5.59 12.57 -8.26
N TRP A 95 6.85 12.20 -7.99
CA TRP A 95 7.98 12.39 -8.91
C TRP A 95 7.93 11.42 -10.10
N LYS A 96 7.79 10.11 -9.83
CA LYS A 96 7.81 9.06 -10.86
C LYS A 96 6.52 9.00 -11.68
N ARG A 97 5.37 9.31 -11.07
CA ARG A 97 4.03 9.28 -11.68
C ARG A 97 3.22 10.54 -11.33
N PRO A 98 3.61 11.72 -11.83
CA PRO A 98 2.97 13.00 -11.46
C PRO A 98 1.48 13.09 -11.82
N SER A 99 1.03 12.32 -12.82
CA SER A 99 -0.39 12.22 -13.20
C SER A 99 -1.21 11.35 -12.25
N ASN A 100 -0.59 10.53 -11.39
CA ASN A 100 -1.31 9.72 -10.42
C ASN A 100 -1.58 10.53 -9.14
N PRO A 101 -2.85 10.82 -8.79
CA PRO A 101 -3.21 11.58 -7.59
C PRO A 101 -2.76 10.92 -6.27
N LEU A 102 -2.46 9.62 -6.26
CA LEU A 102 -2.04 8.92 -5.05
C LEU A 102 -0.75 9.51 -4.44
N GLY A 103 0.22 9.93 -5.27
CA GLY A 103 1.45 10.55 -4.75
C GLY A 103 1.17 11.86 -4.02
N TRP A 104 0.27 12.67 -4.57
CA TRP A 104 -0.15 13.94 -4.00
C TRP A 104 -1.01 13.75 -2.74
N LEU A 105 -1.93 12.79 -2.74
CA LEU A 105 -2.72 12.43 -1.55
C LEU A 105 -1.82 11.94 -0.41
N LEU A 106 -0.81 11.13 -0.73
CA LEU A 106 0.17 10.65 0.24
C LEU A 106 1.07 11.77 0.80
N LEU A 107 1.31 12.83 0.04
CA LEU A 107 1.99 14.05 0.54
C LEU A 107 1.05 14.96 1.34
N ALA A 108 -0.24 15.01 1.00
CA ALA A 108 -1.22 15.82 1.72
C ALA A 108 -1.38 15.39 3.18
N VAL A 109 -1.35 14.08 3.46
CA VAL A 109 -1.45 13.52 4.82
C VAL A 109 -0.37 14.07 5.77
N PRO A 110 0.95 13.89 5.51
CA PRO A 110 1.99 14.47 6.35
C PRO A 110 2.04 16.00 6.23
N GLY A 111 1.62 16.60 5.11
CA GLY A 111 1.54 18.06 4.99
C GLY A 111 0.59 18.68 6.01
N ILE A 112 -0.59 18.08 6.23
CA ILE A 112 -1.54 18.54 7.26
C ILE A 112 -0.94 18.32 8.65
N PHE A 113 -0.48 17.10 8.97
CA PHE A 113 0.09 16.80 10.29
C PHE A 113 1.29 17.69 10.65
N CYS A 114 2.24 17.87 9.73
CA CYS A 114 3.48 18.60 10.02
C CYS A 114 3.30 20.12 10.01
N SER A 115 2.18 20.63 9.48
CA SER A 115 1.91 22.07 9.48
C SER A 115 1.54 22.63 10.86
N GLY A 116 1.09 21.79 11.79
CA GLY A 116 0.65 22.21 13.12
C GLY A 116 1.74 22.91 13.94
N ALA A 117 2.88 22.22 14.15
CA ALA A 117 3.95 22.76 14.99
C ALA A 117 4.55 24.10 14.49
N PRO A 118 4.85 24.30 13.19
CA PRO A 118 5.25 25.61 12.68
C PRO A 118 4.20 26.71 12.91
N ILE A 119 2.92 26.38 12.77
CA ILE A 119 1.81 27.32 13.01
C ILE A 119 1.69 27.67 14.49
N ASP A 120 1.83 26.68 15.38
CA ASP A 120 1.85 26.88 16.83
C ASP A 120 3.00 27.79 17.26
N LEU A 121 4.23 27.54 16.77
CA LEU A 121 5.39 28.40 17.04
C LEU A 121 5.17 29.85 16.59
N LEU A 122 4.54 30.05 15.43
CA LEU A 122 4.15 31.37 14.97
C LEU A 122 3.14 32.01 15.94
N GLY A 123 2.13 31.25 16.38
CA GLY A 123 1.17 31.66 17.40
C GLY A 123 1.85 32.14 18.68
N GLN A 124 2.75 31.33 19.23
CA GLN A 124 3.53 31.67 20.43
C GLN A 124 4.33 32.96 20.24
N SER A 125 4.94 33.16 19.06
CA SER A 125 5.76 34.35 18.78
C SER A 125 4.98 35.67 18.75
N ILE A 126 3.69 35.63 18.37
CA ILE A 126 2.84 36.81 18.22
C ILE A 126 1.76 36.93 19.31
N GLN A 127 1.69 36.00 20.26
CA GLN A 127 0.60 35.92 21.24
C GLN A 127 0.40 37.19 22.07
N THR A 128 1.48 37.94 22.33
CA THR A 128 1.44 39.21 23.06
C THR A 128 1.09 40.40 22.17
N SER A 129 1.56 40.39 20.91
CA SER A 129 1.39 41.51 19.98
C SER A 129 0.05 41.45 19.22
N ALA A 130 -0.46 40.25 18.95
CA ALA A 130 -1.67 39.99 18.20
C ALA A 130 -2.43 38.77 18.77
N PRO A 131 -2.98 38.86 19.99
CA PRO A 131 -3.58 37.71 20.69
C PRO A 131 -4.73 37.06 19.90
N ARG A 132 -5.56 37.86 19.21
CA ARG A 132 -6.65 37.33 18.37
C ARG A 132 -6.17 36.48 17.20
N VAL A 133 -5.04 36.84 16.59
CA VAL A 133 -4.46 36.07 15.49
C VAL A 133 -3.81 34.80 16.05
N ALA A 134 -3.10 34.93 17.16
CA ALA A 134 -2.52 33.78 17.87
C ALA A 134 -3.58 32.74 18.26
N THR A 135 -4.76 33.15 18.73
CA THR A 135 -5.88 32.22 19.00
C THR A 135 -6.22 31.34 17.80
N TRP A 136 -6.30 31.89 16.59
CA TRP A 136 -6.58 31.10 15.39
C TRP A 136 -5.41 30.21 14.98
N LEU A 137 -4.17 30.65 15.22
CA LEU A 137 -2.99 29.82 15.00
C LEU A 137 -2.97 28.65 15.98
N PHE A 138 -3.28 28.86 17.26
CA PHE A 138 -3.42 27.79 18.25
C PHE A 138 -4.61 26.86 17.95
N TRP A 139 -5.72 27.42 17.49
CA TRP A 139 -6.90 26.65 17.11
C TRP A 139 -6.60 25.54 16.08
N TYR A 140 -5.67 25.80 15.16
CA TYR A 140 -5.18 24.79 14.21
C TYR A 140 -3.92 24.07 14.71
N GLY A 141 -2.92 24.82 15.14
CA GLY A 141 -1.54 24.34 15.30
C GLY A 141 -1.22 23.69 16.63
N HIS A 142 -1.93 24.06 17.70
CA HIS A 142 -1.60 23.61 19.05
C HIS A 142 -1.87 22.12 19.19
N ASP A 143 -0.87 21.39 19.71
CA ASP A 143 -0.98 19.95 19.91
C ASP A 143 -1.74 19.66 21.20
N ARG A 144 -2.88 18.98 21.06
CA ARG A 144 -3.83 18.68 22.14
C ARG A 144 -4.64 17.45 21.78
N GLU A 145 -5.03 16.68 22.80
CA GLU A 145 -5.73 15.41 22.63
C GLU A 145 -7.09 15.55 21.92
N ASP A 146 -7.75 16.69 22.10
CA ASP A 146 -9.06 17.02 21.53
C ASP A 146 -8.98 17.80 20.20
N THR A 147 -7.80 17.83 19.57
CA THR A 147 -7.65 18.52 18.28
C THR A 147 -8.44 17.84 17.18
N TRP A 148 -9.00 18.62 16.25
CA TRP A 148 -9.73 18.09 15.09
C TRP A 148 -8.80 17.75 13.92
N THR A 149 -7.56 18.24 13.94
CA THR A 149 -6.64 18.25 12.79
C THR A 149 -6.16 16.87 12.34
N TRP A 150 -6.31 15.85 13.18
CA TRP A 150 -6.01 14.46 12.82
C TRP A 150 -7.09 13.82 11.93
N ILE A 151 -8.34 14.32 11.96
CA ILE A 151 -9.47 13.73 11.24
C ILE A 151 -9.24 13.77 9.72
N PRO A 152 -8.90 14.92 9.09
CA PRO A 152 -8.64 14.96 7.65
C PRO A 152 -7.52 14.03 7.18
N PRO A 153 -6.29 14.03 7.73
CA PRO A 153 -5.20 13.20 7.22
C PRO A 153 -5.46 11.70 7.42
N VAL A 154 -6.00 11.28 8.57
CA VAL A 154 -6.40 9.87 8.79
C VAL A 154 -7.53 9.48 7.84
N GLY A 155 -8.53 10.33 7.69
CA GLY A 155 -9.64 10.12 6.78
C GLY A 155 -9.22 10.00 5.32
N LEU A 156 -8.32 10.85 4.85
CA LEU A 156 -7.76 10.79 3.49
C LEU A 156 -7.01 9.47 3.28
N LEU A 157 -6.19 9.07 4.25
CA LEU A 157 -5.43 7.81 4.23
C LEU A 157 -6.35 6.59 4.14
N LEU A 158 -7.45 6.60 4.90
CA LEU A 158 -8.36 5.46 5.05
C LEU A 158 -9.50 5.43 4.03
N THR A 159 -9.83 6.54 3.38
CA THR A 159 -10.94 6.63 2.40
C THR A 159 -10.44 6.93 0.99
N GLN A 160 -9.82 8.09 0.77
CA GLN A 160 -9.52 8.60 -0.57
C GLN A 160 -8.45 7.77 -1.29
N ILE A 161 -7.47 7.26 -0.54
CA ILE A 161 -6.40 6.43 -1.07
C ILE A 161 -6.93 5.07 -1.53
N PRO A 162 -7.63 4.26 -0.68
CA PRO A 162 -8.26 3.02 -1.14
C PRO A 162 -9.24 3.24 -2.30
N LEU A 163 -9.98 4.35 -2.29
CA LEU A 163 -10.96 4.66 -3.32
C LEU A 163 -10.32 4.93 -4.70
N ARG A 164 -9.11 5.48 -4.76
CA ARG A 164 -8.39 5.78 -6.02
C ARG A 164 -7.32 4.75 -6.38
N PHE A 165 -7.03 3.81 -5.50
CA PHE A 165 -6.03 2.78 -5.73
C PHE A 165 -6.43 1.79 -6.86
N PRO A 166 -5.52 1.30 -7.71
CA PRO A 166 -4.09 1.66 -7.84
C PRO A 166 -3.81 2.80 -8.85
N ASP A 167 -4.71 3.00 -9.80
CA ASP A 167 -4.44 3.82 -10.99
C ASP A 167 -4.71 5.31 -10.77
N GLY A 168 -5.17 5.70 -9.57
CA GLY A 168 -5.57 7.07 -9.26
C GLY A 168 -7.01 7.42 -9.66
N HIS A 169 -7.74 6.48 -10.25
CA HIS A 169 -9.06 6.68 -10.81
C HIS A 169 -10.13 6.01 -9.96
N LEU A 170 -11.35 6.56 -10.02
CA LEU A 170 -12.51 6.00 -9.35
C LEU A 170 -13.07 4.80 -10.15
N PRO A 171 -13.70 3.80 -9.50
CA PRO A 171 -14.16 2.57 -10.17
C PRO A 171 -15.17 2.78 -11.29
N SER A 172 -16.07 3.77 -11.15
CA SER A 172 -17.02 4.21 -12.18
C SER A 172 -17.51 5.62 -11.87
N PRO A 173 -18.14 6.34 -12.82
CA PRO A 173 -18.53 7.75 -12.63
C PRO A 173 -19.40 8.00 -11.39
N ARG A 174 -20.28 7.06 -11.02
CA ARG A 174 -21.12 7.14 -9.81
C ARG A 174 -20.32 7.20 -8.49
N TRP A 175 -19.11 6.65 -8.45
CA TRP A 175 -18.24 6.73 -7.27
C TRP A 175 -17.69 8.12 -7.02
N ARG A 176 -17.88 9.07 -7.95
CA ARG A 176 -17.59 10.50 -7.71
C ARG A 176 -18.47 11.03 -6.58
N TRP A 177 -19.75 10.65 -6.55
CA TRP A 177 -20.66 11.02 -5.47
C TRP A 177 -20.24 10.44 -4.14
N PHE A 178 -19.82 9.18 -4.12
CA PHE A 178 -19.29 8.57 -2.91
C PHE A 178 -17.98 9.26 -2.46
N SER A 179 -17.07 9.58 -3.37
CA SER A 179 -15.88 10.35 -3.04
C SER A 179 -16.22 11.71 -2.44
N TRP A 180 -17.17 12.45 -3.04
CA TRP A 180 -17.63 13.72 -2.50
C TRP A 180 -18.28 13.57 -1.13
N PHE A 181 -19.10 12.54 -0.94
CA PHE A 181 -19.69 12.21 0.35
C PHE A 181 -18.63 11.98 1.42
N THR A 182 -17.59 11.18 1.12
CA THR A 182 -16.50 10.94 2.09
C THR A 182 -15.71 12.20 2.42
N VAL A 183 -15.51 13.12 1.46
CA VAL A 183 -14.86 14.42 1.72
C VAL A 183 -15.77 15.33 2.55
N PHE A 184 -17.06 15.37 2.23
CA PHE A 184 -18.05 16.11 3.00
C PHE A 184 -18.14 15.61 4.45
N ALA A 185 -18.16 14.29 4.64
CA ALA A 185 -18.14 13.68 5.98
C ALA A 185 -16.89 14.09 6.76
N LEU A 186 -15.71 14.12 6.13
CA LEU A 186 -14.48 14.58 6.78
C LEU A 186 -14.54 16.04 7.18
N VAL A 187 -15.01 16.92 6.29
CA VAL A 187 -15.13 18.36 6.58
C VAL A 187 -16.16 18.59 7.69
N LEU A 188 -17.32 17.95 7.61
CA LEU A 188 -18.39 18.08 8.59
C LEU A 188 -17.92 17.59 9.97
N SER A 189 -17.37 16.37 10.05
CA SER A 189 -16.86 15.82 11.31
C SER A 189 -15.74 16.67 11.89
N SER A 190 -14.81 17.18 11.06
CA SER A 190 -13.75 18.08 11.52
C SER A 190 -14.31 19.41 12.05
N SER A 191 -15.31 19.97 11.38
CA SER A 191 -15.95 21.23 11.77
C SER A 191 -16.68 21.10 13.10
N VAL A 192 -17.40 19.99 13.31
CA VAL A 192 -18.08 19.70 14.58
C VAL A 192 -17.05 19.43 15.68
N PHE A 193 -16.01 18.65 15.41
CA PHE A 193 -14.99 18.34 16.41
C PHE A 193 -14.21 19.59 16.85
N ALA A 194 -14.03 20.57 15.95
CA ALA A 194 -13.38 21.83 16.26
C ALA A 194 -14.11 22.70 17.30
N THR A 195 -15.40 22.43 17.58
CA THR A 195 -16.18 23.22 18.55
C THR A 195 -16.14 22.67 19.97
N ILE A 196 -15.53 21.50 20.19
CA ILE A 196 -15.60 20.75 21.46
C ILE A 196 -14.73 21.40 22.54
N SER A 197 -13.52 21.84 22.17
CA SER A 197 -12.53 22.34 23.13
C SER A 197 -13.00 23.61 23.84
N ASP A 198 -12.71 23.71 25.13
CA ASP A 198 -12.95 24.92 25.93
C ASP A 198 -11.94 26.00 25.57
N GLU A 199 -10.66 25.61 25.53
CA GLU A 199 -9.52 26.46 25.18
C GLU A 199 -8.71 25.81 24.06
N VAL A 200 -8.09 26.63 23.21
CA VAL A 200 -7.20 26.16 22.12
C VAL A 200 -5.74 26.12 22.53
N SER A 201 -5.38 26.84 23.59
CA SER A 201 -4.10 26.86 24.27
C SER A 201 -4.34 27.46 25.67
N PRO A 202 -3.53 27.16 26.70
CA PRO A 202 -3.77 27.67 28.05
C PRO A 202 -3.98 29.20 28.10
N GLY A 203 -5.16 29.63 28.54
CA GLY A 203 -5.54 31.05 28.61
C GLY A 203 -6.03 31.65 27.29
N PHE A 204 -6.19 30.85 26.24
CA PHE A 204 -6.76 31.24 24.95
C PHE A 204 -8.07 30.46 24.70
N PRO A 205 -9.25 31.10 24.87
CA PRO A 205 -10.52 30.43 24.68
C PRO A 205 -10.74 30.01 23.23
N ASN A 206 -11.45 28.90 23.04
CA ASN A 206 -11.76 28.40 21.70
C ASN A 206 -12.76 29.33 20.98
N PRO A 207 -12.38 29.96 19.85
CA PRO A 207 -13.25 30.90 19.15
C PRO A 207 -14.46 30.23 18.48
N THR A 208 -14.40 28.93 18.24
CA THR A 208 -15.50 28.15 17.63
C THR A 208 -16.27 27.33 18.65
N ARG A 209 -16.09 27.57 19.95
CA ARG A 209 -16.77 26.81 20.99
C ARG A 209 -18.29 26.92 20.85
N VAL A 210 -18.94 25.77 20.88
CA VAL A 210 -20.40 25.67 21.03
C VAL A 210 -20.64 24.92 22.32
N GLU A 211 -21.32 25.54 23.27
CA GLU A 211 -21.65 24.88 24.55
C GLU A 211 -22.45 23.59 24.30
N GLY A 212 -22.12 22.56 25.09
CA GLY A 212 -22.54 21.16 24.93
C GLY A 212 -24.05 20.95 24.82
N SER A 213 -24.58 21.22 23.64
CA SER A 213 -25.95 20.91 23.25
C SER A 213 -26.03 19.44 22.87
N GLU A 214 -27.16 18.80 23.18
CA GLU A 214 -27.46 17.42 22.75
C GLU A 214 -27.27 17.24 21.24
N LEU A 215 -27.50 18.30 20.47
CA LEU A 215 -27.26 18.32 19.02
C LEU A 215 -25.77 18.13 18.67
N VAL A 216 -24.84 18.81 19.34
CA VAL A 216 -23.40 18.68 19.06
C VAL A 216 -22.93 17.26 19.38
N GLU A 217 -23.34 16.71 20.52
CA GLU A 217 -23.01 15.32 20.89
C GLU A 217 -23.56 14.31 19.87
N ALA A 218 -24.81 14.48 19.45
CA ALA A 218 -25.44 13.65 18.42
C ALA A 218 -24.71 13.77 17.07
N LEU A 219 -24.26 14.97 16.69
CA LEU A 219 -23.50 15.21 15.46
C LEU A 219 -22.11 14.58 15.51
N ILE A 220 -21.45 14.55 16.67
CA ILE A 220 -20.17 13.87 16.85
C ILE A 220 -20.35 12.36 16.65
N GLY A 221 -21.31 11.76 17.36
CA GLY A 221 -21.63 10.33 17.23
C GLY A 221 -22.00 9.96 15.79
N GLY A 222 -22.89 10.74 15.16
CA GLY A 222 -23.27 10.58 13.76
C GLY A 222 -22.09 10.77 12.79
N GLY A 223 -21.18 11.69 13.09
CA GLY A 223 -19.94 11.93 12.35
C GLY A 223 -19.03 10.71 12.33
N PHE A 224 -18.79 10.08 13.49
CA PHE A 224 -18.01 8.84 13.57
C PHE A 224 -18.65 7.68 12.81
N VAL A 225 -19.98 7.51 12.93
CA VAL A 225 -20.71 6.51 12.15
C VAL A 225 -20.56 6.77 10.65
N THR A 226 -20.65 8.02 10.22
CA THR A 226 -20.49 8.43 8.82
C THR A 226 -19.07 8.16 8.30
N LEU A 227 -18.04 8.44 9.10
CA LEU A 227 -16.65 8.12 8.78
C LEU A 227 -16.42 6.61 8.69
N PHE A 228 -17.04 5.83 9.58
CA PHE A 228 -16.98 4.37 9.54
C PHE A 228 -17.65 3.81 8.28
N ILE A 229 -18.83 4.31 7.91
CA ILE A 229 -19.51 3.94 6.64
C ILE A 229 -18.63 4.32 5.44
N SER A 230 -17.97 5.48 5.49
CA SER A 230 -17.05 5.95 4.44
C SER A 230 -15.85 5.03 4.27
N LEU A 231 -15.28 4.55 5.39
CA LEU A 231 -14.22 3.56 5.42
C LEU A 231 -14.70 2.25 4.77
N VAL A 232 -15.81 1.68 5.26
CA VAL A 232 -16.36 0.41 4.75
C VAL A 232 -16.66 0.51 3.26
N GLY A 233 -17.30 1.58 2.79
CA GLY A 233 -17.58 1.78 1.37
C GLY A 233 -16.30 1.90 0.52
N SER A 234 -15.24 2.52 1.07
CA SER A 234 -13.94 2.59 0.41
C SER A 234 -13.29 1.20 0.28
N LEU A 235 -13.41 0.33 1.28
CA LEU A 235 -12.96 -1.06 1.22
C LEU A 235 -13.76 -1.90 0.24
N VAL A 236 -15.09 -1.75 0.25
CA VAL A 236 -15.99 -2.42 -0.69
C VAL A 236 -15.62 -2.03 -2.12
N SER A 237 -15.26 -0.77 -2.36
CA SER A 237 -14.78 -0.32 -3.67
C SER A 237 -13.51 -1.06 -4.13
N LEU A 238 -12.62 -1.39 -3.20
CA LEU A 238 -11.38 -2.12 -3.47
C LEU A 238 -11.69 -3.60 -3.72
N PHE A 239 -12.62 -4.17 -2.96
CA PHE A 239 -13.10 -5.55 -3.14
C PHE A 239 -13.85 -5.76 -4.47
N VAL A 240 -14.70 -4.83 -4.87
CA VAL A 240 -15.40 -4.86 -6.17
C VAL A 240 -14.39 -4.82 -7.32
N ARG A 241 -13.30 -4.05 -7.19
CA ARG A 241 -12.20 -4.03 -8.16
C ARG A 241 -11.44 -5.34 -8.19
N TYR A 242 -11.13 -5.91 -7.03
CA TYR A 242 -10.48 -7.21 -6.91
C TYR A 242 -11.29 -8.31 -7.63
N ARG A 243 -12.61 -8.34 -7.45
CA ARG A 243 -13.51 -9.29 -8.12
C ARG A 243 -13.56 -9.16 -9.65
N ARG A 244 -13.22 -7.99 -10.19
CA ARG A 244 -13.28 -7.68 -11.64
C ARG A 244 -11.90 -7.65 -12.30
N ALA A 245 -10.83 -7.89 -11.56
CA ALA A 245 -9.46 -7.73 -12.01
C ALA A 245 -8.91 -9.04 -12.60
N ASP A 246 -8.21 -8.96 -13.73
CA ASP A 246 -7.44 -10.07 -14.28
C ASP A 246 -6.40 -10.59 -13.27
N ALA A 247 -5.94 -11.84 -13.43
CA ALA A 247 -5.10 -12.55 -12.45
C ALA A 247 -3.89 -11.73 -11.93
N VAL A 248 -3.24 -10.96 -12.82
CA VAL A 248 -2.09 -10.09 -12.47
C VAL A 248 -2.52 -8.90 -11.61
N ARG A 249 -3.66 -8.27 -11.92
CA ARG A 249 -4.17 -7.08 -11.23
C ARG A 249 -4.83 -7.44 -9.89
N SER A 250 -5.34 -8.67 -9.77
CA SER A 250 -5.86 -9.25 -8.53
C SER A 250 -4.79 -9.41 -7.44
N ALA A 251 -3.58 -9.85 -7.80
CA ALA A 251 -2.51 -10.02 -6.80
C ALA A 251 -1.90 -8.69 -6.32
N GLN A 252 -1.94 -7.62 -7.13
CA GLN A 252 -1.59 -6.25 -6.72
C GLN A 252 -2.58 -5.66 -5.69
N LEU A 253 -3.88 -5.93 -5.88
CA LEU A 253 -4.96 -5.47 -4.99
C LEU A 253 -4.97 -6.22 -3.64
N ARG A 254 -4.50 -7.47 -3.62
CA ARG A 254 -4.44 -8.30 -2.41
C ARG A 254 -3.54 -7.69 -1.32
N TRP A 255 -2.42 -7.07 -1.69
CA TRP A 255 -1.47 -6.49 -0.75
C TRP A 255 -2.02 -5.27 -0.02
N VAL A 256 -2.64 -4.36 -0.77
CA VAL A 256 -3.29 -3.19 -0.18
C VAL A 256 -4.49 -3.62 0.64
N PHE A 257 -5.25 -4.62 0.19
CA PHE A 257 -6.33 -5.17 1.01
C PHE A 257 -5.83 -5.70 2.36
N TRP A 258 -4.74 -6.49 2.39
CA TRP A 258 -4.17 -6.98 3.65
C TRP A 258 -3.60 -5.87 4.52
N ALA A 259 -2.88 -4.90 3.94
CA ALA A 259 -2.33 -3.79 4.70
C ALA A 259 -3.44 -2.94 5.34
N VAL A 260 -4.49 -2.63 4.58
CA VAL A 260 -5.62 -1.86 5.07
C VAL A 260 -6.46 -2.68 6.07
N ALA A 261 -6.70 -3.97 5.80
CA ALA A 261 -7.40 -4.85 6.75
C ALA A 261 -6.64 -4.95 8.08
N LEU A 262 -5.32 -5.13 8.04
CA LEU A 262 -4.48 -5.15 9.24
C LEU A 262 -4.54 -3.81 9.97
N ALA A 263 -4.41 -2.68 9.27
CA ALA A 263 -4.50 -1.36 9.88
C ALA A 263 -5.86 -1.15 10.57
N ILE A 264 -6.96 -1.62 9.97
CA ILE A 264 -8.30 -1.56 10.56
C ILE A 264 -8.41 -2.50 11.75
N THR A 265 -7.90 -3.72 11.66
CA THR A 265 -7.93 -4.67 12.78
C THR A 265 -7.17 -4.10 13.98
N VAL A 266 -5.98 -3.55 13.77
CA VAL A 266 -5.21 -2.90 14.85
C VAL A 266 -5.97 -1.69 15.39
N LEU A 267 -6.60 -0.88 14.52
CA LEU A 267 -7.47 0.20 14.95
C LEU A 267 -8.60 -0.29 15.84
N LEU A 268 -9.39 -1.26 15.41
CA LEU A 268 -10.51 -1.75 16.20
C LEU A 268 -10.06 -2.38 17.53
N LEU A 269 -8.95 -3.11 17.52
CA LEU A 269 -8.38 -3.71 18.74
C LEU A 269 -7.87 -2.66 19.72
N SER A 270 -7.34 -1.52 19.26
CA SER A 270 -6.82 -0.47 20.15
C SER A 270 -7.89 0.28 20.94
N TRP A 271 -9.17 0.06 20.63
CA TRP A 271 -10.31 0.59 21.39
C TRP A 271 -10.87 -0.41 22.41
N LEU A 272 -10.33 -1.63 22.48
CA LEU A 272 -10.74 -2.63 23.46
C LEU A 272 -10.00 -2.42 24.80
N PRO A 273 -10.68 -2.61 25.96
CA PRO A 273 -10.02 -2.58 27.27
C PRO A 273 -8.86 -3.59 27.33
N GLY A 274 -7.69 -3.16 27.84
CA GLY A 274 -6.47 -3.97 27.95
C GLY A 274 -5.54 -3.94 26.73
N PHE A 275 -5.88 -3.17 25.70
CA PHE A 275 -5.07 -2.98 24.48
C PHE A 275 -4.60 -1.54 24.28
N GLU A 276 -4.57 -0.73 25.34
CA GLU A 276 -4.20 0.69 25.31
C GLU A 276 -2.80 0.89 24.73
N ALA A 277 -1.87 -0.03 25.02
CA ALA A 277 -0.53 -0.02 24.45
C ALA A 277 -0.50 -0.12 22.92
N LEU A 278 -1.53 -0.69 22.27
CA LEU A 278 -1.62 -0.72 20.81
C LEU A 278 -1.90 0.67 20.19
N GLN A 279 -2.42 1.63 20.95
CA GLN A 279 -2.68 2.97 20.45
C GLN A 279 -1.40 3.69 20.04
N THR A 280 -0.27 3.44 20.70
CA THR A 280 1.04 3.97 20.30
C THR A 280 1.54 3.31 18.99
N TRP A 281 1.30 2.01 18.85
CA TRP A 281 1.85 1.21 17.74
C TRP A 281 0.97 1.17 16.49
N ILE A 282 -0.30 1.57 16.60
CA ILE A 282 -1.24 1.66 15.46
C ILE A 282 -0.69 2.52 14.31
N LEU A 283 0.12 3.53 14.63
CA LEU A 283 0.74 4.43 13.68
C LEU A 283 1.69 3.69 12.71
N LEU A 284 2.34 2.62 13.18
CA LEU A 284 3.11 1.74 12.30
C LEU A 284 2.19 0.96 11.34
N GLY A 285 1.01 0.56 11.80
CA GLY A 285 -0.03 -0.04 10.96
C GLY A 285 -0.48 0.90 9.84
N TYR A 286 -0.65 2.19 10.14
CA TYR A 286 -0.91 3.21 9.12
C TYR A 286 0.26 3.39 8.14
N ALA A 287 1.51 3.26 8.61
CA ALA A 287 2.70 3.32 7.77
C ALA A 287 2.80 2.14 6.77
N LEU A 288 2.12 1.01 7.01
CA LEU A 288 2.06 -0.08 6.03
C LEU A 288 1.26 0.28 4.78
N ILE A 289 0.27 1.17 4.89
CA ILE A 289 -0.57 1.59 3.76
C ILE A 289 0.26 2.24 2.64
N PRO A 290 1.05 3.31 2.87
CA PRO A 290 1.88 3.89 1.83
C PRO A 290 2.91 2.90 1.28
N VAL A 291 3.51 2.05 2.11
CA VAL A 291 4.47 1.04 1.65
C VAL A 291 3.79 0.05 0.70
N ALA A 292 2.59 -0.45 1.05
CA ALA A 292 1.82 -1.34 0.19
C ALA A 292 1.42 -0.65 -1.12
N VAL A 293 1.02 0.63 -1.06
CA VAL A 293 0.71 1.43 -2.26
C VAL A 293 1.96 1.61 -3.12
N ALA A 294 3.11 1.91 -2.54
CA ALA A 294 4.39 2.09 -3.24
C ALA A 294 4.79 0.81 -3.98
N ILE A 295 4.79 -0.32 -3.27
CA ILE A 295 5.13 -1.63 -3.83
C ILE A 295 4.19 -1.94 -4.98
N ALA A 296 2.88 -1.77 -4.78
CA ALA A 296 1.90 -2.04 -5.80
C ALA A 296 2.07 -1.14 -7.04
N VAL A 297 2.21 0.17 -6.88
CA VAL A 297 2.20 1.10 -8.02
C VAL A 297 3.56 1.13 -8.76
N LEU A 298 4.67 0.93 -8.05
CA LEU A 298 6.01 1.03 -8.63
C LEU A 298 6.54 -0.30 -9.20
N ARG A 299 6.17 -1.47 -8.64
CA ARG A 299 6.57 -2.76 -9.21
C ARG A 299 5.48 -3.34 -10.12
N TYR A 300 5.65 -3.11 -11.42
CA TYR A 300 4.79 -3.68 -12.48
C TYR A 300 5.17 -5.13 -12.90
N HIS A 301 5.94 -5.88 -12.10
CA HIS A 301 6.22 -7.31 -12.32
C HIS A 301 6.14 -8.09 -11.00
N LEU A 302 5.08 -8.91 -10.89
CA LEU A 302 4.51 -9.44 -9.65
C LEU A 302 5.06 -10.82 -9.23
N TYR A 303 5.88 -11.47 -10.07
CA TYR A 303 6.28 -12.87 -9.87
C TYR A 303 7.23 -13.11 -8.69
N ASP A 304 8.07 -12.15 -8.31
CA ASP A 304 8.97 -12.31 -7.15
C ASP A 304 8.30 -12.11 -5.79
N ILE A 305 7.08 -11.57 -5.77
CA ILE A 305 6.38 -11.19 -4.55
C ILE A 305 5.61 -12.38 -3.94
N ASP A 306 5.16 -13.35 -4.74
CA ASP A 306 4.53 -14.60 -4.24
C ASP A 306 5.45 -15.36 -3.26
N ARG A 307 6.77 -15.24 -3.43
CA ARG A 307 7.78 -15.78 -2.50
C ARG A 307 7.76 -15.10 -1.13
N ILE A 308 7.41 -13.82 -1.06
CA ILE A 308 7.23 -13.09 0.19
C ILE A 308 5.84 -13.42 0.79
N ILE A 309 4.83 -13.72 -0.03
CA ILE A 309 3.45 -14.05 0.41
C ILE A 309 3.37 -15.28 1.28
N SER A 310 3.97 -16.41 0.88
CA SER A 310 3.98 -17.62 1.73
C SER A 310 4.55 -17.27 3.11
N ARG A 311 5.66 -16.53 3.12
CA ARG A 311 6.38 -16.18 4.33
C ARG A 311 5.60 -15.21 5.23
N THR A 312 5.04 -14.14 4.66
CA THR A 312 4.31 -13.12 5.43
C THR A 312 2.90 -13.56 5.82
N ALA A 313 2.20 -14.38 5.01
CA ALA A 313 0.90 -14.95 5.36
C ALA A 313 1.03 -15.95 6.52
N SER A 314 2.09 -16.77 6.54
CA SER A 314 2.45 -17.57 7.72
C SER A 314 2.65 -16.70 8.94
N TYR A 315 3.45 -15.64 8.84
CA TYR A 315 3.65 -14.74 9.98
C TYR A 315 2.37 -14.02 10.40
N ALA A 316 1.49 -13.62 9.47
CA ALA A 316 0.22 -12.95 9.80
C ALA A 316 -0.77 -13.89 10.50
N ILE A 317 -0.92 -15.14 10.02
CA ILE A 317 -1.75 -16.17 10.67
C ILE A 317 -1.19 -16.49 12.05
N VAL A 318 0.12 -16.69 12.15
CA VAL A 318 0.82 -16.91 13.42
C VAL A 318 0.57 -15.75 14.39
N THR A 319 0.68 -14.51 13.90
CA THR A 319 0.46 -13.29 14.71
C THR A 319 -1.00 -13.19 15.17
N LEU A 320 -1.98 -13.46 14.30
CA LEU A 320 -3.39 -13.46 14.65
C LEU A 320 -3.74 -14.55 15.68
N VAL A 321 -3.17 -15.76 15.54
CA VAL A 321 -3.38 -16.83 16.52
C VAL A 321 -2.77 -16.44 17.87
N VAL A 322 -1.57 -15.88 17.86
CA VAL A 322 -0.90 -15.37 19.06
C VAL A 322 -1.74 -14.29 19.75
N ILE A 323 -2.17 -13.26 19.02
CA ILE A 323 -3.00 -12.17 19.54
C ILE A 323 -4.32 -12.72 20.06
N GLY A 324 -4.97 -13.61 19.30
CA GLY A 324 -6.22 -14.23 19.69
C GLY A 324 -6.08 -15.09 20.95
N THR A 325 -5.03 -15.91 21.06
CA THR A 325 -4.75 -16.70 22.26
C THR A 325 -4.47 -15.80 23.46
N TYR A 326 -3.65 -14.76 23.29
CA TYR A 326 -3.39 -13.78 24.34
C TYR A 326 -4.68 -13.10 24.82
N ALA A 327 -5.49 -12.57 23.90
CA ALA A 327 -6.77 -11.94 24.21
C ALA A 327 -7.72 -12.89 24.95
N LEU A 328 -7.79 -14.15 24.52
CA LEU A 328 -8.68 -15.16 25.09
C LEU A 328 -8.22 -15.60 26.48
N VAL A 329 -6.91 -15.66 26.71
CA VAL A 329 -6.32 -15.91 28.04
C VAL A 329 -6.58 -14.72 28.97
N VAL A 330 -6.35 -13.49 28.53
CA VAL A 330 -6.60 -12.28 29.33
C VAL A 330 -8.07 -12.20 29.68
N VAL A 331 -8.98 -12.27 28.70
CA VAL A 331 -10.43 -12.22 28.94
C VAL A 331 -10.89 -13.37 29.84
N GLY A 332 -10.40 -14.59 29.61
CA GLY A 332 -10.75 -15.76 30.42
C GLY A 332 -10.29 -15.64 31.87
N ILE A 333 -9.07 -15.15 32.10
CA ILE A 333 -8.54 -14.97 33.47
C ILE A 333 -9.28 -13.83 34.18
N THR A 334 -9.51 -12.71 33.50
CA THR A 334 -10.23 -11.56 34.07
C THR A 334 -11.70 -11.89 34.37
N ALA A 335 -12.33 -12.76 33.56
CA ALA A 335 -13.72 -13.18 33.77
C ALA A 335 -13.91 -14.19 34.91
N VAL A 336 -12.92 -15.06 35.15
CA VAL A 336 -13.00 -16.11 36.18
C VAL A 336 -12.50 -15.61 37.54
N LEU A 337 -11.60 -14.61 37.55
CA LEU A 337 -10.89 -14.18 38.75
C LEU A 337 -10.85 -12.63 38.88
N PRO A 338 -12.00 -11.97 39.09
CA PRO A 338 -12.09 -10.51 39.16
C PRO A 338 -11.37 -9.86 40.37
N ASP A 339 -11.13 -10.61 41.46
CA ASP A 339 -10.67 -10.06 42.76
C ASP A 339 -9.26 -10.51 43.21
N LEU A 340 -8.38 -10.96 42.30
CA LEU A 340 -7.07 -11.50 42.72
C LEU A 340 -5.95 -10.45 42.88
N PRO A 341 -5.03 -10.65 43.86
CA PRO A 341 -3.88 -9.78 44.08
C PRO A 341 -2.85 -9.82 42.93
N SER A 342 -2.01 -8.79 42.83
CA SER A 342 -1.08 -8.51 41.71
C SER A 342 -0.16 -9.66 41.27
N VAL A 343 0.11 -10.61 42.18
CA VAL A 343 0.93 -11.81 41.92
C VAL A 343 0.27 -12.77 40.93
N SER A 344 -1.07 -12.81 40.87
CA SER A 344 -1.83 -13.68 39.97
C SER A 344 -1.82 -13.17 38.52
N VAL A 345 -1.79 -11.85 38.32
CA VAL A 345 -1.60 -11.23 36.99
C VAL A 345 -0.19 -11.53 36.47
N ALA A 346 0.83 -11.53 37.34
CA ALA A 346 2.18 -11.92 36.98
C ALA A 346 2.27 -13.40 36.58
N LEU A 347 1.60 -14.30 37.31
CA LEU A 347 1.52 -15.73 36.97
C LEU A 347 0.75 -15.98 35.66
N ALA A 348 -0.35 -15.26 35.44
CA ALA A 348 -1.11 -15.29 34.18
C ALA A 348 -0.26 -14.85 32.98
N THR A 349 0.51 -13.77 33.16
CA THR A 349 1.42 -13.25 32.14
C THR A 349 2.55 -14.24 31.85
N LEU A 350 3.12 -14.87 32.87
CA LEU A 350 4.12 -15.94 32.75
C LEU A 350 3.56 -17.16 32.01
N ALA A 351 2.34 -17.59 32.32
CA ALA A 351 1.68 -18.71 31.65
C ALA A 351 1.40 -18.40 30.17
N ALA A 352 0.92 -17.19 29.86
CA ALA A 352 0.73 -16.73 28.48
C ALA A 352 2.07 -16.69 27.70
N ALA A 353 3.14 -16.18 28.33
CA ALA A 353 4.47 -16.15 27.74
C ALA A 353 5.05 -17.56 27.50
N ALA A 354 4.82 -18.50 28.42
CA ALA A 354 5.24 -19.89 28.27
C ALA A 354 4.49 -20.62 27.13
N LEU A 355 3.20 -20.31 26.93
CA LEU A 355 2.37 -20.86 25.86
C LEU A 355 2.66 -20.26 24.48
N PHE A 356 3.26 -19.07 24.43
CA PHE A 356 3.57 -18.37 23.18
C PHE A 356 4.48 -19.18 22.24
N LEU A 357 5.64 -19.64 22.73
CA LEU A 357 6.61 -20.38 21.92
C LEU A 357 6.06 -21.70 21.33
N PRO A 358 5.39 -22.58 22.09
CA PRO A 358 4.87 -23.83 21.53
C PRO A 358 3.77 -23.60 20.50
N VAL A 359 2.87 -22.63 20.72
CA VAL A 359 1.81 -22.26 19.76
C VAL A 359 2.44 -21.71 18.47
N LEU A 360 3.42 -20.81 18.60
CA LEU A 360 4.17 -20.25 17.45
C LEU A 360 4.73 -21.35 16.54
N ARG A 361 5.35 -22.37 17.15
CA ARG A 361 5.96 -23.52 16.43
C ARG A 361 4.93 -24.47 15.82
N LEU A 362 3.74 -24.59 16.42
CA LEU A 362 2.67 -25.44 15.88
C LEU A 362 2.05 -24.80 14.64
N VAL A 363 1.77 -23.50 14.73
CA VAL A 363 1.18 -22.74 13.63
C VAL A 363 2.17 -22.63 12.47
N GLN A 364 3.46 -22.33 12.73
CA GLN A 364 4.50 -22.35 11.68
C GLN A 364 4.51 -23.67 10.90
N ARG A 365 4.51 -24.81 11.61
CA ARG A 365 4.47 -26.14 10.96
C ARG A 365 3.21 -26.38 10.14
N ILE A 366 2.05 -25.91 10.61
CA ILE A 366 0.79 -26.05 9.87
C ILE A 366 0.80 -25.19 8.61
N VAL A 367 1.28 -23.95 8.71
CA VAL A 367 1.29 -23.04 7.57
C VAL A 367 2.35 -23.44 6.54
N ASP A 368 3.56 -23.80 6.96
CA ASP A 368 4.62 -24.31 6.07
C ASP A 368 4.14 -25.52 5.27
N ARG A 369 3.37 -26.42 5.92
CA ARG A 369 2.79 -27.60 5.27
C ARG A 369 1.63 -27.27 4.32
N ARG A 370 0.90 -26.18 4.56
CA ARG A 370 -0.31 -25.80 3.80
C ARG A 370 -0.02 -24.88 2.62
N PHE A 371 0.96 -23.98 2.75
CA PHE A 371 1.27 -22.95 1.74
C PHE A 371 2.55 -23.23 0.93
N ASP A 372 3.55 -23.93 1.47
CA ASP A 372 4.81 -24.25 0.77
C ASP A 372 4.87 -25.69 0.22
N ARG A 373 3.70 -26.32 0.01
CA ARG A 373 3.61 -27.71 -0.50
C ARG A 373 4.33 -27.88 -1.85
N ALA A 374 4.26 -26.88 -2.73
CA ALA A 374 4.90 -26.93 -4.05
C ALA A 374 6.45 -26.88 -3.98
N ARG A 375 7.02 -26.29 -2.92
CA ARG A 375 8.46 -26.02 -2.83
C ARG A 375 9.20 -27.03 -1.97
N TYR A 376 8.53 -27.57 -0.95
CA TYR A 376 9.06 -28.70 -0.17
C TYR A 376 9.24 -29.94 -1.06
N ASP A 377 8.31 -30.18 -1.99
CA ASP A 377 8.45 -31.24 -2.99
C ASP A 377 9.61 -30.97 -3.95
N ALA A 378 9.78 -29.73 -4.45
CA ALA A 378 10.89 -29.40 -5.36
C ALA A 378 12.28 -29.53 -4.70
N GLN A 379 12.45 -29.06 -3.46
CA GLN A 379 13.74 -29.19 -2.76
C GLN A 379 14.04 -30.64 -2.35
N LYS A 380 13.03 -31.42 -1.93
CA LYS A 380 13.21 -32.86 -1.70
C LYS A 380 13.58 -33.61 -2.96
N VAL A 381 12.97 -33.26 -4.09
CA VAL A 381 13.27 -33.88 -5.39
C VAL A 381 14.72 -33.59 -5.80
N VAL A 382 15.18 -32.33 -5.68
CA VAL A 382 16.57 -31.96 -6.02
C VAL A 382 17.59 -32.57 -5.05
N HIS A 383 17.30 -32.60 -3.75
CA HIS A 383 18.19 -33.21 -2.75
C HIS A 383 18.26 -34.73 -2.92
N ALA A 384 17.13 -35.39 -3.17
CA ALA A 384 17.07 -36.83 -3.45
C ALA A 384 17.71 -37.20 -4.78
N PHE A 385 17.77 -36.27 -5.75
CA PHE A 385 18.52 -36.43 -7.00
C PHE A 385 20.03 -36.27 -6.78
N GLY A 386 20.44 -35.24 -6.02
CA GLY A 386 21.86 -35.00 -5.69
C GLY A 386 22.49 -36.12 -4.87
N GLU A 387 21.74 -36.71 -3.93
CA GLU A 387 22.17 -37.90 -3.18
C GLU A 387 22.33 -39.13 -4.09
N ARG A 388 21.42 -39.34 -5.04
CA ARG A 388 21.46 -40.50 -5.95
C ARG A 388 22.56 -40.41 -7.00
N LEU A 389 22.87 -39.21 -7.50
CA LEU A 389 24.03 -38.96 -8.38
C LEU A 389 25.36 -39.17 -7.67
N ARG A 390 25.45 -38.81 -6.38
CA ARG A 390 26.65 -39.08 -5.57
C ARG A 390 26.86 -40.58 -5.30
N ASN A 391 25.79 -41.37 -5.30
CA ASN A 391 25.84 -42.80 -5.01
C ASN A 391 26.03 -43.69 -6.26
N GLY A 392 26.43 -43.12 -7.40
CA GLY A 392 26.88 -43.89 -8.56
C GLY A 392 25.79 -44.41 -9.50
N ALA A 393 24.64 -43.72 -9.58
CA ALA A 393 23.59 -44.07 -10.53
C ALA A 393 24.01 -43.81 -12.00
N ASP A 394 23.65 -44.74 -12.90
CA ASP A 394 23.87 -44.67 -14.34
C ASP A 394 23.24 -43.37 -14.94
N PRO A 395 24.01 -42.53 -15.68
CA PRO A 395 23.57 -41.24 -16.20
C PRO A 395 22.24 -41.28 -16.97
N HIS A 396 21.97 -42.36 -17.69
CA HIS A 396 20.75 -42.51 -18.48
C HIS A 396 19.50 -42.77 -17.62
N THR A 397 19.65 -43.48 -16.49
CA THR A 397 18.54 -43.74 -15.56
C THR A 397 18.25 -42.51 -14.70
N ALA A 398 19.29 -41.77 -14.30
CA ALA A 398 19.15 -40.53 -13.55
C ALA A 398 18.40 -39.44 -14.35
N ALA A 399 18.66 -39.34 -15.65
CA ALA A 399 17.97 -38.42 -16.56
C ALA A 399 16.46 -38.71 -16.69
N ALA A 400 16.09 -39.98 -16.83
CA ALA A 400 14.69 -40.40 -16.96
C ALA A 400 13.91 -40.17 -15.65
N ASP A 401 14.50 -40.48 -14.50
CA ASP A 401 13.90 -40.27 -13.19
C ASP A 401 13.73 -38.78 -12.85
N LEU A 402 14.68 -37.93 -13.28
CA LEU A 402 14.54 -36.48 -13.16
C LEU A 402 13.36 -35.98 -13.98
N GLY A 403 13.17 -36.51 -15.19
CA GLY A 403 12.01 -36.21 -16.05
C GLY A 403 10.69 -36.52 -15.34
N VAL A 404 10.55 -37.73 -14.79
CA VAL A 404 9.34 -38.16 -14.07
C VAL A 404 9.08 -37.32 -12.81
N ALA A 405 10.14 -36.96 -12.07
CA ALA A 405 10.01 -36.14 -10.88
C ALA A 405 9.62 -34.69 -11.20
N VAL A 406 10.23 -34.09 -12.23
CA VAL A 406 9.89 -32.75 -12.72
C VAL A 406 8.48 -32.73 -13.29
N GLU A 407 8.06 -33.78 -14.00
CA GLU A 407 6.72 -33.89 -14.56
C GLU A 407 5.64 -34.02 -13.47
N ARG A 408 5.90 -34.83 -12.42
CA ARG A 408 5.01 -34.94 -11.26
C ARG A 408 4.94 -33.67 -10.41
N SER A 409 6.05 -32.96 -10.25
CA SER A 409 6.13 -31.81 -9.33
C SER A 409 5.78 -30.48 -9.99
N LEU A 410 6.07 -30.30 -11.28
CA LEU A 410 5.97 -29.00 -11.95
C LEU A 410 4.96 -28.98 -13.11
N GLN A 411 4.44 -30.13 -13.54
CA GLN A 411 3.51 -30.28 -14.68
C GLN A 411 3.82 -29.34 -15.86
N PRO A 412 5.05 -29.36 -16.39
CA PRO A 412 5.44 -28.44 -17.45
C PRO A 412 4.71 -28.77 -18.76
N SER A 413 4.39 -27.74 -19.54
CA SER A 413 3.77 -27.89 -20.87
C SER A 413 4.73 -28.40 -21.94
N SER A 414 6.04 -28.33 -21.70
CA SER A 414 7.08 -29.00 -22.51
C SER A 414 8.36 -29.17 -21.70
N MET A 415 9.11 -30.25 -21.93
CA MET A 415 10.39 -30.53 -21.29
C MET A 415 11.40 -31.03 -22.34
N GLY A 416 12.63 -30.51 -22.29
CA GLY A 416 13.74 -30.96 -23.13
C GLY A 416 15.00 -31.12 -22.31
N LEU A 417 15.64 -32.29 -22.40
CA LEU A 417 16.92 -32.57 -21.76
C LEU A 417 18.01 -32.62 -22.83
N TRP A 418 19.02 -31.75 -22.69
CA TRP A 418 20.18 -31.72 -23.58
C TRP A 418 21.40 -32.24 -22.82
N VAL A 419 21.92 -33.39 -23.25
CA VAL A 419 23.17 -33.94 -22.72
C VAL A 419 24.27 -33.59 -23.71
N ALA A 420 25.29 -32.87 -23.25
CA ALA A 420 26.43 -32.49 -24.07
C ALA A 420 27.33 -33.72 -24.31
N ASP A 421 27.20 -34.34 -25.47
CA ASP A 421 28.10 -35.41 -25.88
C ASP A 421 29.47 -34.83 -26.22
N HIS A 422 30.50 -35.18 -25.45
CA HIS A 422 31.88 -34.75 -25.66
C HIS A 422 32.61 -35.58 -26.74
N SER A 423 31.88 -36.35 -27.57
CA SER A 423 32.47 -37.23 -28.58
C SER A 423 32.80 -36.59 -29.94
N SER A 424 32.55 -35.29 -30.16
CA SER A 424 32.82 -34.63 -31.45
C SER A 424 34.11 -33.80 -31.45
N PRO A 425 35.12 -34.08 -32.30
CA PRO A 425 36.33 -33.27 -32.39
C PRO A 425 36.03 -31.88 -32.97
N PRO A 426 36.86 -30.86 -32.68
CA PRO A 426 36.61 -29.49 -33.12
C PRO A 426 36.60 -29.41 -34.65
N ARG A 427 35.52 -28.86 -35.22
CA ARG A 427 35.44 -28.49 -36.64
C ARG A 427 36.56 -27.48 -36.92
N SER A 428 37.56 -27.86 -37.70
CA SER A 428 38.52 -26.92 -38.28
C SER A 428 37.76 -25.94 -39.18
N VAL A 429 37.83 -24.67 -38.80
CA VAL A 429 37.48 -23.55 -39.67
C VAL A 429 38.57 -23.46 -40.74
N ASN A 430 38.27 -23.91 -41.96
CA ASN A 430 39.10 -23.61 -43.12
C ASN A 430 38.89 -22.13 -43.50
N ALA A 431 39.94 -21.34 -43.33
CA ALA A 431 40.10 -20.06 -44.00
C ALA A 431 40.55 -20.32 -45.44
N SER A 432 39.79 -19.77 -46.40
CA SER A 432 40.21 -19.51 -47.78
C SER A 432 39.86 -18.08 -48.12
#